data_AF-A0A7C7EQ07-F1
#
_entry.id   AF-A0A7C7EQ07-F1
#
_cell.length_a   1.000
_cell.length_b   1.000
_cell.length_c   1.000
_cell.angle_alpha   90.00
_cell.angle_beta   90.00
_cell.angle_gamma   90.00
#
_symmetry.space_group_name_H-M   'P 1'
#
loop_
_entity.id
_entity.type
_entity.pdbx_description
1 polymer ?
#
loop_
_entity_poly.entity_id
_entity_poly.type
_entity_poly.pdbx_seq_one_letter_code
_entity_poly.pdbx_strand_id
1 'polypeptide(L)' 'MNELEKIKKMYDNGFRCIRYDDTKDGDMCLYFKNFESEESDALRVSDFEQKMQIKSFIKENTMK' A
#
# COMPACT_ATOMS: atom_id res chain seq x y z
N MET A 1 15.48 0.04 1.28
CA MET A 1 14.40 1.02 0.98
C MET A 1 13.14 0.46 1.60
N ASN A 2 12.60 1.14 2.60
CA ASN A 2 11.47 0.67 3.42
C ASN A 2 10.21 0.56 2.53
N GLU A 3 9.42 -0.52 2.61
CA GLU A 3 8.22 -0.70 1.80
C GLU A 3 7.22 0.45 1.99
N LEU A 4 7.19 1.06 3.18
CA LEU A 4 6.42 2.27 3.44
C LEU A 4 6.85 3.45 2.55
N GLU A 5 8.16 3.66 2.35
CA GLU A 5 8.66 4.74 1.49
C GLU A 5 8.29 4.51 0.02
N LYS A 6 8.28 3.26 -0.44
CA LYS A 6 7.79 2.90 -1.78
C LYS A 6 6.33 3.30 -1.93
N ILE A 7 5.49 2.95 -0.97
CA ILE A 7 4.06 3.24 -1.00
C ILE A 7 3.80 4.76 -0.97
N LYS A 8 4.54 5.52 -0.17
CA LYS A 8 4.45 6.99 -0.17
C LYS A 8 4.74 7.57 -1.55
N LYS A 9 5.84 7.14 -2.19
CA LYS A 9 6.17 7.56 -3.56
C LYS A 9 5.11 7.16 -4.58
N MET A 10 4.50 5.98 -4.44
CA MET A 10 3.39 5.57 -5.28
C MET A 10 2.19 6.52 -5.13
N TYR A 11 1.85 6.91 -3.90
CA TYR A 11 0.79 7.89 -3.64
C TYR A 11 1.08 9.26 -4.25
N ASP A 12 2.33 9.72 -4.19
CA ASP A 12 2.77 10.96 -4.83
C ASP A 12 2.66 10.89 -6.36
N ASN A 13 2.86 9.69 -6.94
CA ASN A 13 2.72 9.41 -8.37
C ASN A 13 1.27 9.11 -8.80
N GLY A 14 0.27 9.38 -7.95
CA GLY A 14 -1.14 9.22 -8.31
C GLY A 14 -1.72 7.80 -8.11
N PHE A 15 -0.93 6.83 -7.66
CA PHE A 15 -1.48 5.53 -7.28
C PHE A 15 -2.29 5.63 -5.98
N ARG A 16 -3.33 4.81 -5.86
CA ARG A 16 -4.09 4.61 -4.63
C ARG A 16 -4.21 3.13 -4.33
N CYS A 17 -4.11 2.78 -3.05
CA CYS A 17 -4.40 1.42 -2.61
C CYS A 17 -5.91 1.18 -2.79
N ILE A 18 -6.27 0.15 -3.56
CA ILE A 18 -7.67 -0.23 -3.81
C ILE A 18 -8.08 -1.46 -3.01
N ARG A 19 -7.11 -2.25 -2.55
CA ARG A 19 -7.32 -3.47 -1.76
C ARG A 19 -6.03 -3.86 -1.06
N TYR A 20 -6.16 -4.46 0.12
CA TYR A 20 -5.08 -5.24 0.71
C TYR A 20 -5.63 -6.51 1.35
N ASP A 21 -4.87 -7.59 1.25
CA ASP A 21 -5.16 -8.85 1.92
C ASP A 21 -4.16 -9.00 3.08
N ASP A 22 -4.69 -9.08 4.30
CA ASP A 22 -3.90 -9.22 5.54
C ASP A 22 -4.14 -10.61 6.13
N THR A 23 -3.29 -11.57 5.77
CA THR A 23 -3.33 -12.90 6.38
C THR A 23 -2.67 -12.85 7.76
N LYS A 24 -3.38 -13.29 8.80
CA LYS A 24 -2.94 -13.24 10.22
C LYS A 24 -1.53 -13.76 10.50
N ASP A 25 -1.03 -14.71 9.71
CA ASP A 25 0.27 -15.37 9.90
C ASP A 25 1.21 -15.21 8.69
N GLY A 26 0.88 -14.33 7.74
CA GLY A 26 1.56 -14.28 6.43
C GLY A 26 1.81 -12.88 5.91
N ASP A 27 2.32 -12.82 4.68
CA ASP A 27 2.60 -11.56 4.00
C ASP A 27 1.32 -10.76 3.75
N MET A 28 1.40 -9.44 3.91
CA MET A 28 0.35 -8.52 3.49
C MET A 28 0.56 -8.19 2.01
N CYS A 29 -0.43 -8.46 1.18
CA CYS A 29 -0.41 -8.08 -0.24
C CYS A 29 -1.28 -6.85 -0.44
N LEU A 30 -0.69 -5.78 -0.98
CA LEU A 30 -1.33 -4.52 -1.29
C LEU A 30 -1.50 -4.40 -2.79
N TYR A 31 -2.65 -3.91 -3.24
CA TYR A 31 -2.95 -3.69 -4.64
C TYR A 31 -3.24 -2.21 -4.87
N PHE A 32 -2.54 -1.64 -5.84
CA PHE A 32 -2.60 -0.23 -6.18
C PHE A 32 -3.13 -0.04 -7.60
N LYS A 33 -3.86 1.06 -7.80
CA LYS A 33 -4.31 1.52 -9.11
C LYS A 33 -3.97 3.00 -9.26
N ASN A 34 -3.40 3.35 -10.40
CA ASN A 34 -3.40 4.72 -10.89
C ASN A 34 -4.58 4.85 -11.87
N PHE A 35 -5.49 5.78 -11.59
CA PHE A 35 -6.69 5.98 -12.40
C PHE A 35 -6.44 6.92 -13.60
N GLU A 36 -5.35 7.69 -13.58
CA GLU A 36 -4.97 8.58 -14.68
C GLU A 36 -4.20 7.82 -15.77
N SER A 37 -3.22 7.01 -15.37
CA SER A 37 -2.41 6.20 -16.30
C SER A 37 -3.01 4.81 -16.59
N GLU A 38 -4.07 4.44 -15.88
CA GLU A 38 -4.65 3.08 -15.87
C GLU A 38 -3.66 1.97 -15.44
N GLU A 39 -2.54 2.31 -14.82
CA GLU A 39 -1.56 1.33 -14.33
C GLU A 39 -2.02 0.67 -13.03
N SER A 40 -1.63 -0.59 -12.84
CA SER A 40 -1.86 -1.34 -11.61
C SER A 40 -0.54 -1.90 -11.10
N ASP A 41 -0.37 -1.96 -9.79
CA ASP A 41 0.82 -2.52 -9.16
C ASP A 41 0.45 -3.27 -7.87
N ALA A 42 1.31 -4.20 -7.44
CA ALA A 42 1.10 -4.99 -6.24
C ALA A 42 2.38 -5.08 -5.42
N LEU A 43 2.25 -4.89 -4.11
CA LEU A 43 3.39 -4.91 -3.18
C LEU A 43 3.14 -5.87 -2.04
N ARG A 44 4.16 -6.67 -1.72
CA ARG A 44 4.12 -7.65 -0.65
C ARG A 44 4.99 -7.20 0.52
N VAL A 45 4.44 -7.23 1.72
CA VAL A 45 5.11 -6.80 2.96
C VAL A 45 5.03 -7.94 3.98
N SER A 46 6.18 -8.41 4.44
CA SER A 46 6.27 -9.49 5.44
C SER A 46 6.49 -8.96 6.86
N ASP A 47 7.17 -7.82 7.00
CA ASP A 47 7.51 -7.20 8.27
C ASP A 47 6.28 -6.66 9.03
N PHE A 48 6.17 -6.99 10.32
CA PHE A 48 5.01 -6.67 11.14
C PHE A 48 4.88 -5.17 11.44
N GLU A 49 5.98 -4.50 11.77
CA GLU A 49 5.97 -3.07 12.10
C GLU A 49 5.59 -2.25 10.86
N GLN A 50 6.18 -2.60 9.71
CA GLN A 50 5.83 -1.98 8.44
C GLN A 50 4.37 -2.22 8.06
N LYS A 51 3.82 -3.43 8.24
CA LYS A 51 2.39 -3.69 8.02
C LYS A 51 1.51 -2.70 8.80
N MET A 52 1.82 -2.45 10.07
CA MET A 52 1.06 -1.52 10.92
C MET A 52 1.17 -0.07 10.41
N GLN A 53 2.39 0.38 10.10
CA GLN A 53 2.62 1.74 9.58
C GLN A 53 1.90 1.97 8.24
N ILE A 54 1.95 0.98 7.34
CA ILE A 54 1.31 1.04 6.02
C ILE A 54 -0.22 1.06 6.16
N LYS A 55 -0.80 0.25 7.04
CA LYS A 55 -2.25 0.28 7.32
C LYS A 55 -2.70 1.65 7.83
N SER A 56 -1.95 2.26 8.76
CA SER A 56 -2.26 3.61 9.26
C SER A 56 -2.22 4.62 8.11
N PHE A 57 -1.14 4.59 7.31
CA PHE A 57 -0.97 5.49 6.18
C PHE A 57 -2.10 5.38 5.16
N ILE A 58 -2.49 4.17 4.76
CA ILE A 58 -3.59 3.95 3.81
C ILE A 58 -4.90 4.48 4.38
N LYS A 59 -5.20 4.19 5.66
CA LYS A 59 -6.41 4.66 6.32
C LYS A 59 -6.50 6.19 6.33
N GLU A 60 -5.43 6.87 6.68
CA GLU A 60 -5.34 8.34 6.70
C GLU A 60 -5.52 8.97 5.31
N ASN A 61 -5.08 8.29 4.25
CA ASN A 61 -5.15 8.78 2.88
C ASN A 61 -6.37 8.29 2.08
N THR A 62 -7.21 7.41 2.67
CA THR A 62 -8.49 6.97 2.07
C THR A 62 -9.67 7.78 2.59
N MET A 63 -9.53 8.42 3.76
CA MET A 63 -10.59 9.24 4.39
C MET A 63 -10.57 10.73 3.97
N LYS A 64 -9.87 11.08 2.88
CA LYS A 64 -9.86 12.42 2.27
C LYS A 64 -10.55 12.36 0.92
#